data_AF-Q4X0Q3-F1
#
_entry.id   AF-Q4X0Q3-F1
#
_cell.length_a   1.000
_cell.length_b   1.000
_cell.length_c   1.000
_cell.angle_alpha   90.00
_cell.angle_beta   90.00
_cell.angle_gamma   90.00
#
_symmetry.space_group_name_H-M   'P 1'
#
loop_
_entity.id
_entity.type
_entity.pdbx_description
1 polymer ?
#
loop_
_entity_poly.entity_id
_entity_poly.type
_entity_poly.pdbx_seq_one_letter_code
_entity_poly.pdbx_strand_id
1 'polypeptide(L)'
;MGYTHYYTVDNTSSREWQTAWPQLVEDAQKNIDSASIPIGGPDFDAGPPIIDVKQGIHLNGVGDDGHEPLCLDRHGNAGFSFIKTARKPYDEVVACILLRAAVLAPTCVCLR
;
A
#
# COMPACT_ATOMS: atom_id res chain seq x y z
N MET A 1 -0.61 -18.94 10.78
CA MET A 1 0.50 -17.99 10.56
C MET A 1 0.37 -17.47 9.14
N GLY A 2 0.25 -16.16 8.97
CA GLY A 2 0.16 -15.46 7.69
C GLY A 2 1.38 -14.58 7.46
N TYR A 3 1.51 -13.97 6.28
CA TYR A 3 2.50 -12.92 6.08
C TYR A 3 2.07 -11.64 6.79
N THR A 4 3.03 -10.99 7.42
CA THR A 4 2.89 -9.69 8.08
C THR A 4 4.00 -8.80 7.55
N HIS A 5 3.65 -7.64 7.00
CA HIS A 5 4.62 -6.63 6.60
C HIS A 5 4.68 -5.56 7.69
N TYR A 6 5.86 -5.33 8.27
CA TYR A 6 6.08 -4.22 9.20
C TYR A 6 6.77 -3.09 8.45
N TYR A 7 6.23 -1.88 8.57
CA TYR A 7 6.78 -0.73 7.87
C TYR A 7 6.48 0.59 8.57
N THR A 8 7.38 1.57 8.41
CA THR A 8 7.15 2.95 8.82
C THR A 8 7.40 3.90 7.65
N VAL A 9 6.58 4.96 7.57
CA VAL A 9 6.79 6.10 6.68
C VAL A 9 6.96 7.34 7.55
N ASP A 10 8.21 7.76 7.72
CA ASP A 10 8.63 8.85 8.57
C ASP A 10 9.02 10.08 7.73
N ASN A 11 9.18 11.23 8.38
CA ASN A 11 9.66 12.47 7.73
C ASN A 11 8.87 12.87 6.47
N THR A 12 7.54 12.77 6.52
CA THR A 12 6.64 12.99 5.37
C THR A 12 6.59 14.44 4.89
N SER A 13 7.11 15.38 5.70
CA SER A 13 7.34 16.78 5.30
C SER A 13 8.60 16.97 4.45
N SER A 14 9.44 15.94 4.29
CA SER A 14 10.66 16.04 3.48
C SER A 14 10.36 16.21 1.99
N ARG A 15 11.30 16.83 1.26
CA ARG A 15 11.22 16.93 -0.20
C ARG A 15 11.24 15.56 -0.88
N GLU A 16 11.97 14.59 -0.30
CA GLU A 16 12.06 13.22 -0.80
C GLU A 16 10.69 12.56 -0.82
N TRP A 17 9.99 12.51 0.31
CA TRP A 17 8.65 11.93 0.38
C TRP A 17 7.64 12.69 -0.48
N GLN A 18 7.65 14.03 -0.45
CA GLN A 18 6.74 14.83 -1.28
C GLN A 18 6.94 14.60 -2.78
N THR A 19 8.17 14.30 -3.22
CA THR A 19 8.46 13.95 -4.63
C THR A 19 8.08 12.51 -4.95
N ALA A 20 8.36 11.59 -4.02
CA ALA A 20 8.08 10.16 -4.16
C ALA A 20 6.58 9.84 -4.16
N TRP A 21 5.79 10.52 -3.33
CA TRP A 21 4.36 10.20 -3.13
C TRP A 21 3.53 10.15 -4.42
N PRO A 22 3.48 11.19 -5.28
CA PRO A 22 2.69 11.12 -6.52
C PRO A 22 3.17 10.01 -7.46
N GLN A 23 4.48 9.75 -7.50
CA GLN A 23 5.04 8.67 -8.30
C GLN A 23 4.67 7.29 -7.73
N LEU A 24 4.67 7.13 -6.40
CA LEU A 24 4.24 5.90 -5.73
C LEU A 24 2.78 5.58 -6.03
N VAL A 25 1.90 6.58 -6.02
CA VAL A 25 0.47 6.43 -6.38
C VAL A 25 0.33 5.96 -7.83
N GLU A 26 1.06 6.58 -8.77
CA GLU A 26 1.04 6.17 -10.18
C GLU A 26 1.57 4.74 -10.36
N ASP A 27 2.66 4.39 -9.68
CA ASP A 27 3.27 3.06 -9.75
C ASP A 27 2.39 2.00 -9.06
N ALA A 28 1.64 2.37 -8.02
CA ALA A 28 0.65 1.49 -7.40
C ALA A 28 -0.49 1.14 -8.37
N GLN A 29 -0.99 2.11 -9.14
CA GLN A 29 -2.00 1.83 -10.17
C GLN A 29 -1.45 0.87 -11.23
N LYS A 30 -0.24 1.12 -11.75
CA LYS A 30 0.41 0.23 -12.74
C LYS A 30 0.62 -1.17 -12.20
N ASN A 31 1.01 -1.30 -10.93
CA ASN A 31 1.17 -2.57 -10.25
C ASN A 31 -0.17 -3.33 -10.25
N ILE A 32 -1.26 -2.71 -9.79
CA ILE A 32 -2.61 -3.31 -9.81
C ILE A 32 -3.01 -3.73 -11.24
N ASP A 33 -2.80 -2.87 -12.23
CA ASP A 33 -3.17 -3.17 -13.63
C ASP A 33 -2.38 -4.36 -14.20
N SER A 34 -1.14 -4.55 -13.73
CA SER A 34 -0.27 -5.66 -14.16
C SER A 34 -0.48 -6.94 -13.36
N ALA A 35 -0.89 -6.82 -12.10
CA ALA A 35 -1.20 -7.92 -11.22
C ALA A 35 -2.53 -8.52 -11.68
N SER A 36 -2.52 -9.74 -12.21
CA SER A 36 -3.73 -10.47 -12.58
C SER A 36 -4.52 -10.97 -11.35
N ILE A 37 -4.57 -10.15 -10.30
CA ILE A 37 -5.11 -10.42 -8.97
C ILE A 37 -6.27 -9.44 -8.73
N PRO A 38 -7.46 -9.92 -8.36
CA PRO A 38 -8.56 -9.03 -7.97
C PRO A 38 -8.19 -8.19 -6.73
N ILE A 39 -8.25 -6.87 -6.87
CA ILE A 39 -8.01 -5.90 -5.79
C ILE A 39 -9.29 -5.13 -5.51
N GLY A 40 -9.64 -5.01 -4.23
CA GLY A 40 -10.79 -4.27 -3.73
C GLY A 40 -10.39 -3.06 -2.89
N GLY A 41 -11.41 -2.31 -2.46
CA GLY A 41 -11.29 -1.22 -1.50
C GLY A 41 -10.86 -1.69 -0.10
N PRO A 42 -10.59 -0.75 0.82
CA PRO A 42 -10.19 -1.08 2.19
C PRO A 42 -11.30 -1.76 3.00
N ASP A 43 -12.56 -1.53 2.63
CA ASP A 43 -13.73 -2.14 3.26
C ASP A 43 -13.99 -3.52 2.64
N PHE A 44 -14.05 -4.57 3.46
CA PHE A 44 -14.16 -5.98 3.05
C PHE A 44 -15.27 -6.28 2.02
N ASP A 45 -16.34 -5.48 2.02
CA ASP A 45 -17.53 -5.69 1.19
C ASP A 45 -17.77 -4.58 0.15
N ALA A 46 -16.87 -3.60 -0.01
CA ALA A 46 -17.20 -2.40 -0.78
C ALA A 46 -16.08 -1.84 -1.66
N GLY A 47 -16.32 -1.96 -2.97
CA GLY A 47 -15.85 -1.00 -3.97
C GLY A 47 -14.45 -1.24 -4.53
N PRO A 48 -14.07 -0.44 -5.53
CA PRO A 48 -12.72 -0.46 -6.11
C PRO A 48 -11.67 0.03 -5.10
N PRO A 49 -10.38 -0.30 -5.28
CA PRO A 49 -9.30 0.31 -4.51
C PRO A 49 -9.29 1.84 -4.68
N ILE A 50 -8.83 2.54 -3.65
CA ILE A 50 -8.61 3.99 -3.69
C ILE A 50 -7.14 4.19 -4.02
N ILE A 51 -6.85 4.72 -5.22
CA ILE A 51 -5.50 5.04 -5.69
C ILE A 51 -5.51 6.48 -6.18
N ASP A 52 -5.25 7.42 -5.27
CA ASP A 52 -5.32 8.85 -5.56
C ASP A 52 -4.32 9.65 -4.72
N VAL A 53 -3.74 10.68 -5.32
CA VAL A 53 -2.69 11.49 -4.68
C VAL A 53 -3.20 12.22 -3.43
N LYS A 54 -4.49 12.55 -3.36
CA LYS A 54 -5.10 13.23 -2.22
C LYS A 54 -5.70 12.27 -1.21
N GLN A 55 -6.36 11.20 -1.68
CA GLN A 55 -7.07 10.27 -0.80
C GLN A 55 -6.17 9.17 -0.24
N GLY A 56 -5.12 8.76 -0.94
CA GLY A 56 -4.24 7.69 -0.51
C GLY A 56 -4.17 6.50 -1.47
N ILE A 57 -3.46 5.47 -1.01
CA ILE A 57 -3.41 4.11 -1.54
C ILE A 57 -4.09 3.22 -0.51
N HIS A 58 -5.38 2.97 -0.70
CA HIS A 58 -6.18 2.13 0.18
C HIS A 58 -6.72 0.93 -0.60
N LEU A 59 -6.29 -0.27 -0.23
CA LEU A 59 -6.67 -1.50 -0.94
C LEU A 59 -6.72 -2.73 -0.04
N ASN A 60 -7.44 -3.75 -0.47
CA ASN A 60 -7.51 -5.06 0.15
C ASN A 60 -7.75 -6.13 -0.94
N GLY A 61 -7.76 -7.41 -0.55
CA GLY A 61 -8.30 -8.48 -1.39
C GLY A 61 -9.82 -8.44 -1.44
N VAL A 62 -10.40 -9.08 -2.47
CA VAL A 62 -11.85 -9.12 -2.70
C VAL A 62 -12.48 -10.33 -1.98
N GLY A 63 -13.55 -10.11 -1.22
CA GLY A 63 -14.30 -11.18 -0.55
C GLY A 63 -13.42 -12.02 0.36
N ASP A 64 -13.46 -13.35 0.18
CA ASP A 64 -12.65 -14.30 0.97
C ASP A 64 -11.14 -14.14 0.78
N ASP A 65 -10.70 -13.40 -0.24
CA ASP A 65 -9.29 -13.08 -0.47
C ASP A 65 -8.83 -11.81 0.25
N GLY A 66 -9.71 -11.08 0.94
CA GLY A 66 -9.33 -9.97 1.83
C GLY A 66 -8.83 -10.43 3.20
N HIS A 67 -8.03 -9.59 3.89
CA HIS A 67 -7.68 -9.85 5.29
C HIS A 67 -7.49 -8.59 6.15
N GLU A 68 -6.47 -7.77 5.91
CA GLU A 68 -6.31 -6.44 6.49
C GLU A 68 -5.97 -5.49 5.33
N PRO A 69 -6.53 -4.27 5.26
CA PRO A 69 -6.26 -3.36 4.16
C PRO A 69 -4.89 -2.69 4.30
N LEU A 70 -4.23 -2.43 3.17
CA LEU A 70 -3.11 -1.49 3.11
C LEU A 70 -3.69 -0.08 3.05
N CYS A 71 -3.29 0.78 3.98
CA CYS A 71 -3.68 2.18 4.01
C CYS A 71 -2.44 3.07 4.13
N LEU A 72 -2.11 3.77 3.04
CA LEU A 72 -1.06 4.77 2.97
C LEU A 72 -1.63 6.08 2.44
N ASP A 73 -1.18 7.20 2.98
CA ASP A 73 -1.48 8.52 2.44
C ASP A 73 -0.21 9.39 2.38
N ARG A 74 -0.39 10.64 1.94
CA ARG A 74 0.72 11.61 1.86
C ARG A 74 1.34 11.94 3.22
N HIS A 75 0.68 11.65 4.33
CA HIS A 75 1.13 11.86 5.70
C HIS A 75 1.82 10.61 6.28
N GLY A 76 1.85 9.50 5.53
CA GLY A 76 2.58 8.28 5.84
C GLY A 76 1.63 7.10 6.03
N ASN A 77 1.72 6.44 7.17
CA ASN A 77 0.79 5.38 7.56
C ASN A 77 -0.60 5.97 7.84
N ALA A 78 -1.60 5.64 7.02
CA ALA A 78 -3.00 6.01 7.26
C ALA A 78 -3.74 4.98 8.14
N GLY A 79 -2.99 4.06 8.75
CA GLY A 79 -3.46 2.98 9.61
C GLY A 79 -2.34 2.50 10.54
N PHE A 80 -2.26 1.19 10.78
CA PHE A 80 -1.17 0.61 11.58
C PHE A 80 0.17 0.63 10.82
N SER A 81 1.27 0.54 11.58
CA SER A 81 2.64 0.32 11.05
C SER A 81 2.92 -1.13 10.68
N PHE A 82 1.86 -1.91 10.43
CA PHE A 82 1.92 -3.26 9.93
C PHE A 82 0.61 -3.63 9.22
N ILE A 83 0.68 -4.66 8.38
CA ILE A 83 -0.48 -5.28 7.73
C ILE A 83 -0.27 -6.78 7.69
N LYS A 84 -1.30 -7.54 8.05
CA LYS A 84 -1.37 -8.99 7.86
C LYS A 84 -2.19 -9.28 6.62
N THR A 85 -1.62 -10.02 5.69
CA THR A 85 -2.30 -10.41 4.46
C THR A 85 -2.79 -11.85 4.49
N ALA A 86 -2.47 -12.60 5.55
CA ALA A 86 -2.81 -14.01 5.69
C ALA A 86 -2.37 -14.91 4.52
N ARG A 87 -1.35 -14.51 3.73
CA ARG A 87 -0.92 -15.18 2.48
C ARG A 87 -2.01 -15.19 1.40
N LYS A 88 -2.92 -14.22 1.44
CA LYS A 88 -3.94 -14.03 0.41
C LYS A 88 -3.32 -13.43 -0.86
N PRO A 89 -3.95 -13.61 -2.03
CA PRO A 89 -3.36 -13.22 -3.32
C PRO A 89 -2.91 -11.75 -3.40
N TYR A 90 -3.67 -10.81 -2.83
CA TYR A 90 -3.36 -9.37 -2.87
C TYR A 90 -2.06 -8.98 -2.14
N ASP A 91 -1.47 -9.90 -1.37
CA ASP A 91 -0.16 -9.72 -0.72
C ASP A 91 0.94 -9.33 -1.72
N GLU A 92 0.91 -9.86 -2.93
CA GLU A 92 1.91 -9.53 -3.97
C GLU A 92 1.87 -8.04 -4.32
N VAL A 93 0.66 -7.48 -4.47
CA VAL A 93 0.46 -6.07 -4.75
C VAL A 93 0.93 -5.22 -3.56
N VAL A 94 0.57 -5.61 -2.34
CA VAL A 94 1.00 -4.94 -1.10
C VAL A 94 2.52 -4.91 -0.99
N ALA A 95 3.18 -6.06 -1.13
CA ALA A 95 4.63 -6.17 -1.01
C ALA A 95 5.35 -5.31 -2.06
N CYS A 96 4.87 -5.33 -3.30
CA CYS A 96 5.46 -4.54 -4.38
C CYS A 96 5.28 -3.03 -4.17
N ILE A 97 4.13 -2.57 -3.66
CA ILE A 97 3.94 -1.15 -3.28
C ILE A 97 4.90 -0.74 -2.16
N LEU A 98 5.03 -1.55 -1.10
CA LEU A 98 5.92 -1.24 0.03
C LEU A 98 7.40 -1.21 -0.41
N LEU A 99 7.82 -2.18 -1.24
CA LEU A 99 9.16 -2.18 -1.84
C LEU A 99 9.39 -0.95 -2.72
N ARG A 100 8.38 -0.58 -3.54
CA ARG A 100 8.49 0.60 -4.39
C ARG A 100 8.60 1.89 -3.58
N ALA A 101 7.86 2.01 -2.48
CA ALA A 101 7.97 3.13 -1.55
C ALA A 101 9.39 3.24 -0.97
N ALA A 102 9.98 2.12 -0.56
CA ALA A 102 11.36 2.07 -0.05
C ALA A 102 12.42 2.41 -1.11
N VAL A 103 12.17 2.10 -2.39
CA VAL A 103 13.05 2.49 -3.51
C VAL A 103 12.96 3.99 -3.80
N LEU A 104 11.76 4.56 -3.76
CA LEU A 104 11.54 5.98 -4.09
C LEU A 104 11.93 6.93 -2.96
N ALA A 105 11.77 6.52 -1.71
CA ALA A 105 12.06 7.33 -0.53
C ALA A 105 12.80 6.52 0.55
N PRO A 106 14.03 6.04 0.28
CA PRO A 106 14.79 5.16 1.17
C PRO A 106 15.14 5.78 2.53
N THR A 107 15.12 7.11 2.67
CA THR A 107 15.36 7.75 3.99
C THR A 107 14.08 7.95 4.80
N CYS A 108 12.92 7.83 4.14
CA CYS A 108 11.60 8.03 4.75
C CYS A 108 10.90 6.70 5.05
N VAL A 109 11.14 5.66 4.25
CA VAL A 109 10.44 4.37 4.36
C VAL A 109 11.37 3.28 4.91
N CYS A 110 10.95 2.64 5.99
CA CYS A 110 11.65 1.51 6.60
C CYS A 110 10.76 0.27 6.54
N LEU A 111 11.29 -0.83 5.98
CA LEU A 111 10.66 -2.16 5.98
C LEU A 111 11.38 -3.04 7.03
N ARG A 112 10.64 -3.85 7.79
CA ARG A 112 11.17 -4.69 8.89
C ARG A 112 10.68 -6.12 8.85
#